data_AF-A0A6N7FVQ7-F1
#
_entry.id   AF-A0A6N7FVQ7-F1
#
_cell.length_a   1.000
_cell.length_b   1.000
_cell.length_c   1.000
_cell.angle_alpha   90.00
_cell.angle_beta   90.00
_cell.angle_gamma   90.00
#
_symmetry.space_group_name_H-M   'P 1'
#
loop_
_entity.id
_entity.type
_entity.pdbx_description
1 polymer ?
#
loop_
_entity_poly.entity_id
_entity_poly.type
_entity_poly.pdbx_seq_one_letter_code
_entity_poly.pdbx_strand_id
1 'polypeptide(L)'
;MKFAIEQRFRRSAHDVYEAYLDPALYDTFTGLPRLGEVKGLSCTDDGADVVVEAWYRFTADLPPGAGRIVDRQRLTWVEESRYRRSDLSGSFEIRPDHYRQLLRCAGTISLEDAAPGAGTVRRVEGDLRLSLPLWARPMTGRAEGAVVDGLRVFLGAEVPVAEAFIDQKRRGARARRPPLWAPP
;
A
#
# COMPACT_ATOMS: atom_id res chain seq x y z
N MET A 1 -17.40 -6.67 1.52
CA MET A 1 -17.20 -6.37 0.09
C MET A 1 -15.88 -6.94 -0.42
N LYS A 2 -15.90 -7.65 -1.57
CA LYS A 2 -14.68 -8.03 -2.31
C LYS A 2 -14.22 -6.88 -3.21
N PHE A 3 -12.93 -6.75 -3.41
CA PHE A 3 -12.36 -5.80 -4.36
C PHE A 3 -11.14 -6.38 -5.07
N ALA A 4 -10.86 -5.83 -6.26
CA ALA A 4 -9.63 -6.03 -7.02
C ALA A 4 -9.22 -4.68 -7.61
N ILE A 5 -7.93 -4.35 -7.49
CA ILE A 5 -7.34 -3.09 -7.95
C ILE A 5 -6.04 -3.42 -8.68
N GLU A 6 -5.86 -2.84 -9.86
CA GLU A 6 -4.63 -2.96 -10.63
C GLU A 6 -3.88 -1.63 -10.63
N GLN A 7 -2.59 -1.69 -10.32
CA GLN A 7 -1.64 -0.61 -10.53
C GLN A 7 -0.70 -1.01 -11.66
N ARG A 8 -0.43 -0.09 -12.60
CA ARG A 8 0.48 -0.33 -13.72
C ARG A 8 1.72 0.53 -13.57
N PHE A 9 2.88 -0.12 -13.54
CA PHE A 9 4.19 0.50 -13.41
C PHE A 9 4.98 0.31 -14.70
N ARG A 10 5.86 1.26 -15.04
CA ARG A 10 6.82 1.19 -16.16
C ARG A 10 8.14 0.52 -15.76
N ARG A 11 8.24 0.03 -14.54
CA ARG A 11 9.41 -0.71 -14.01
C ARG A 11 9.10 -2.21 -14.03
N SER A 12 10.12 -3.04 -13.83
CA SER A 12 9.97 -4.50 -13.79
C SER A 12 9.34 -4.94 -12.46
N ALA A 13 8.79 -6.16 -12.43
CA ALA A 13 8.08 -6.66 -11.26
C ALA A 13 9.01 -6.75 -10.07
N HIS A 14 10.26 -7.13 -10.32
CA HIS A 14 11.31 -7.16 -9.31
C HIS A 14 11.67 -5.76 -8.78
N ASP A 15 11.81 -4.75 -9.64
CA ASP A 15 12.11 -3.38 -9.20
C ASP A 15 10.97 -2.82 -8.32
N VAL A 16 9.72 -3.10 -8.69
CA VAL A 16 8.53 -2.68 -7.91
C VAL A 16 8.49 -3.46 -6.59
N TYR A 17 8.71 -4.77 -6.62
CA TYR A 17 8.77 -5.61 -5.43
C TYR A 17 9.79 -5.08 -4.42
N GLU A 18 11.05 -4.89 -4.84
CA GLU A 18 12.13 -4.39 -3.98
C GLU A 18 11.88 -2.96 -3.48
N ALA A 19 11.11 -2.15 -4.21
CA ALA A 19 10.69 -0.84 -3.73
C ALA A 19 9.68 -0.94 -2.58
N TYR A 20 8.67 -1.80 -2.70
CA TYR A 20 7.66 -2.01 -1.64
C TYR A 20 8.21 -2.79 -0.44
N LEU A 21 9.39 -3.40 -0.53
CA LEU A 21 10.12 -3.92 0.62
C LEU A 21 10.86 -2.84 1.43
N ASP A 22 11.05 -1.64 0.88
CA ASP A 22 11.80 -0.59 1.54
C ASP A 22 10.89 0.34 2.34
N PRO A 23 11.04 0.42 3.68
CA PRO A 23 10.28 1.35 4.51
C PRO A 23 10.38 2.81 4.03
N ALA A 24 11.50 3.22 3.44
CA ALA A 24 11.70 4.58 2.95
C ALA A 24 10.79 4.95 1.77
N LEU A 25 10.24 3.97 1.03
CA LEU A 25 9.22 4.25 0.01
C LEU A 25 7.98 4.89 0.65
N TYR A 26 7.52 4.34 1.77
CA TYR A 26 6.29 4.75 2.43
C TYR A 26 6.37 6.19 2.94
N ASP A 27 7.55 6.64 3.38
CA ASP A 27 7.78 8.02 3.79
C ASP A 27 7.62 9.02 2.63
N THR A 28 7.79 8.55 1.38
CA THR A 28 7.59 9.38 0.18
C THR A 28 6.13 9.59 -0.20
N PHE A 29 5.19 8.82 0.37
CA PHE A 29 3.75 8.94 0.10
C PHE A 29 3.09 10.17 0.75
N THR A 30 3.87 11.22 0.99
CA THR A 30 3.42 12.49 1.54
C THR A 30 2.49 13.21 0.56
N GLY A 31 1.33 13.66 1.04
CA GLY A 31 0.38 14.45 0.25
C GLY A 31 -0.44 13.64 -0.75
N LEU A 32 -0.38 12.31 -0.70
CA LEU A 32 -1.27 11.47 -1.50
C LEU A 32 -2.74 11.68 -1.10
N PRO A 33 -3.70 11.57 -2.03
CA PRO A 33 -5.10 11.78 -1.74
C PRO A 33 -5.59 10.91 -0.58
N ARG A 34 -6.49 11.47 0.24
CA ARG A 34 -7.17 10.82 1.38
C ARG A 34 -6.32 10.52 2.61
N LEU A 35 -5.01 10.42 2.47
CA LEU A 35 -4.08 10.17 3.56
C LEU A 35 -3.29 11.43 3.89
N GLY A 36 -2.92 11.57 5.17
CA GLY A 36 -2.10 12.69 5.63
C GLY A 36 -0.65 12.31 5.72
N GLU A 37 -0.39 11.34 6.58
CA GLU A 37 0.96 10.87 6.88
C GLU A 37 1.00 9.37 6.68
N VAL A 38 2.06 8.93 6.03
CA VAL A 38 2.41 7.54 5.83
C VAL A 38 3.85 7.38 6.31
N LYS A 39 4.13 6.31 7.05
CA LYS A 39 5.46 6.02 7.59
C LYS A 39 5.81 4.56 7.41
N GLY A 40 6.99 4.28 6.90
CA GLY A 40 7.57 2.96 6.99
C GLY A 40 7.98 2.67 8.43
N LEU A 41 7.47 1.60 9.02
CA LEU A 41 7.80 1.22 10.40
C LEU A 41 8.95 0.22 10.44
N SER A 42 8.82 -0.88 9.69
CA SER A 42 9.74 -2.00 9.77
C SER A 42 9.81 -2.75 8.44
N CYS A 43 10.94 -3.40 8.21
CA CYS A 43 11.12 -4.44 7.21
C CYS A 43 11.95 -5.55 7.85
N THR A 44 11.36 -6.74 7.96
CA THR A 44 12.00 -7.91 8.55
C THR A 44 12.06 -9.00 7.49
N ASP A 45 13.26 -9.49 7.20
CA ASP A 45 13.51 -10.53 6.21
C ASP A 45 13.90 -11.82 6.93
N ASP A 46 13.10 -12.88 6.75
CA ASP A 46 13.38 -14.22 7.29
C ASP A 46 14.00 -15.17 6.25
N GLY A 47 14.31 -14.66 5.06
CA GLY A 47 14.90 -15.36 3.92
C GLY A 47 13.86 -15.87 2.92
N ALA A 48 12.71 -16.38 3.38
CA ALA A 48 11.65 -16.88 2.51
C ALA A 48 10.55 -15.84 2.28
N ASP A 49 10.16 -15.18 3.36
CA ASP A 49 9.17 -14.12 3.43
C ASP A 49 9.80 -12.83 3.99
N VAL A 50 9.29 -11.70 3.50
CA VAL A 50 9.66 -10.37 3.98
C VAL A 50 8.40 -9.72 4.54
N VAL A 51 8.45 -9.33 5.81
CA VAL A 51 7.36 -8.63 6.48
C VAL A 51 7.67 -7.15 6.50
N VAL A 52 6.77 -6.36 5.94
CA VAL A 52 6.84 -4.90 5.91
C VAL A 52 5.66 -4.35 6.69
N GLU A 53 5.91 -3.40 7.59
CA GLU A 53 4.87 -2.68 8.29
C GLU A 53 4.93 -1.20 7.91
N ALA A 54 3.78 -0.65 7.53
CA ALA A 54 3.61 0.76 7.25
C ALA A 54 2.44 1.32 8.05
N TRP A 55 2.64 2.48 8.67
CA TRP A 55 1.61 3.20 9.41
C TRP A 55 0.98 4.29 8.57
N TYR A 56 -0.33 4.46 8.68
CA TYR A 56 -1.11 5.40 7.90
C TYR A 56 -2.05 6.20 8.78
N ARG A 57 -2.28 7.46 8.37
CA ARG A 57 -3.27 8.36 8.95
C ARG A 57 -4.22 8.91 7.89
N PHE A 58 -5.51 8.72 8.11
CA PHE A 58 -6.55 9.30 7.26
C PHE A 58 -6.75 10.79 7.54
N THR A 59 -6.83 11.60 6.49
CA THR A 59 -7.03 13.06 6.57
C THR A 59 -8.04 13.60 5.57
N ALA A 60 -8.74 12.74 4.83
CA ALA A 60 -9.87 13.18 4.02
C ALA A 60 -11.12 13.47 4.86
N ASP A 61 -12.06 14.20 4.26
CA ASP A 61 -13.35 14.43 4.90
C ASP A 61 -14.13 13.13 5.01
N LEU A 62 -14.75 12.97 6.18
CA LEU A 62 -15.63 11.86 6.44
C LEU A 62 -16.98 12.10 5.77
N PRO A 63 -17.62 11.05 5.21
CA PRO A 63 -18.99 11.15 4.76
C PRO A 63 -19.92 11.68 5.87
N PRO A 64 -20.99 12.41 5.53
CA PRO A 64 -21.96 12.89 6.51
C PRO A 64 -22.44 11.78 7.43
N GLY A 65 -22.40 12.02 8.75
CA GLY A 65 -22.83 11.06 9.76
C GLY A 65 -21.79 10.04 10.21
N ALA A 66 -20.68 9.85 9.49
CA ALA A 66 -19.60 8.94 9.92
C ALA A 66 -18.93 9.43 11.23
N GLY A 67 -18.91 10.75 11.47
CA GLY A 67 -18.44 11.34 12.72
C GLY A 67 -19.23 10.93 13.98
N ARG A 68 -20.42 10.33 13.82
CA ARG A 68 -21.19 9.75 14.94
C ARG A 68 -20.69 8.35 15.34
N ILE A 69 -19.84 7.74 14.52
CA ILE A 69 -19.32 6.38 14.69
C ILE A 69 -17.83 6.42 15.01
N VAL A 70 -17.08 7.25 14.28
CA VAL A 70 -15.63 7.36 14.39
C VAL A 70 -15.21 8.81 14.54
N ASP A 71 -14.14 9.04 15.30
CA ASP A 71 -13.42 10.30 15.32
C ASP A 71 -12.38 10.28 14.21
N ARG A 72 -12.45 11.25 13.30
CA ARG A 72 -11.51 11.38 12.17
C ARG A 72 -10.05 11.43 12.64
N GLN A 73 -9.77 12.09 13.76
CA GLN A 73 -8.40 12.25 14.25
C GLN A 73 -7.80 10.93 14.76
N ARG A 74 -8.65 9.91 14.97
CA ARG A 74 -8.26 8.57 15.44
C ARG A 74 -8.28 7.52 14.33
N LEU A 75 -8.45 7.93 13.07
CA LEU A 75 -8.42 7.00 11.93
C LEU A 75 -6.98 6.76 11.48
N THR A 76 -6.32 5.88 12.23
CA THR A 76 -4.95 5.43 11.98
C THR A 76 -4.89 3.91 12.02
N TRP A 77 -3.98 3.34 11.23
CA TRP A 77 -3.80 1.89 11.13
C TRP A 77 -2.38 1.55 10.69
N VAL A 78 -2.00 0.31 10.97
CA VAL A 78 -0.84 -0.34 10.36
C VAL A 78 -1.33 -1.27 9.25
N GLU A 79 -0.70 -1.22 8.09
CA GLU A 79 -0.73 -2.31 7.12
C GLU A 79 0.48 -3.21 7.38
N GLU A 80 0.23 -4.47 7.70
CA GLU A 80 1.27 -5.50 7.67
C GLU A 80 1.16 -6.23 6.33
N SER A 81 2.23 -6.18 5.54
CA SER A 81 2.36 -6.90 4.28
C SER A 81 3.41 -7.99 4.42
N ARG A 82 3.11 -9.20 3.95
CA ARG A 82 4.03 -10.34 3.91
C ARG A 82 4.27 -10.73 2.47
N TYR A 83 5.51 -10.58 2.01
CA TYR A 83 5.91 -10.75 0.63
C TYR A 83 6.77 -12.00 0.46
N ARG A 84 6.47 -12.82 -0.53
CA ARG A 84 7.25 -13.98 -0.91
C ARG A 84 8.16 -13.66 -2.10
N ARG A 85 9.44 -14.02 -1.97
CA ARG A 85 10.45 -13.76 -3.01
C ARG A 85 10.30 -14.65 -4.24
N SER A 86 9.80 -15.87 -4.09
CA SER A 86 9.79 -16.89 -5.16
C SER A 86 8.87 -16.55 -6.33
N ASP A 87 7.77 -15.85 -6.07
CA ASP A 87 6.70 -15.58 -7.04
C ASP A 87 6.29 -14.10 -7.08
N LEU A 88 7.02 -13.22 -6.39
CA LEU A 88 6.73 -11.78 -6.28
C LEU A 88 5.27 -11.51 -5.87
N SER A 89 4.76 -12.31 -4.94
CA SER A 89 3.41 -12.17 -4.39
C SER A 89 3.45 -11.94 -2.88
N GLY A 90 2.29 -11.75 -2.27
CA GLY A 90 2.18 -11.54 -0.85
C GLY A 90 0.75 -11.48 -0.36
N SER A 91 0.63 -11.22 0.94
CA SER A 91 -0.63 -10.92 1.61
C SER A 91 -0.52 -9.64 2.40
N PHE A 92 -1.65 -8.99 2.68
CA PHE A 92 -1.70 -7.84 3.57
C PHE A 92 -2.86 -7.96 4.55
N GLU A 93 -2.69 -7.32 5.70
CA GLU A 93 -3.74 -7.12 6.69
C GLU A 93 -3.71 -5.68 7.19
N ILE A 94 -4.87 -5.04 7.24
CA ILE A 94 -5.06 -3.73 7.87
C ILE A 94 -5.41 -3.93 9.35
N ARG A 95 -4.60 -3.34 10.21
CA ARG A 95 -4.76 -3.36 11.67
C ARG A 95 -5.05 -1.96 12.19
N PRO A 96 -6.33 -1.64 12.46
CA PRO A 96 -6.69 -0.35 13.03
C PRO A 96 -6.09 -0.17 14.42
N ASP A 97 -5.55 1.02 14.71
CA ASP A 97 -5.11 1.39 16.06
C ASP A 97 -6.33 1.56 16.99
N HIS A 98 -7.39 2.14 16.41
CA HIS A 98 -8.67 2.39 17.05
C HIS A 98 -9.78 1.68 16.27
N TYR A 99 -10.90 1.39 16.94
CA TYR A 99 -12.08 0.82 16.29
C TYR A 99 -11.86 -0.53 15.59
N ARG A 100 -11.00 -1.41 16.14
CA ARG A 100 -10.68 -2.74 15.58
C ARG A 100 -11.89 -3.63 15.32
N GLN A 101 -12.98 -3.41 16.05
CA GLN A 101 -14.24 -4.11 15.85
C GLN A 101 -15.00 -3.63 14.61
N LEU A 102 -14.75 -2.42 14.13
CA LEU A 102 -15.50 -1.80 13.03
C LEU A 102 -14.94 -2.17 11.66
N LEU A 103 -13.64 -2.42 11.52
CA LEU A 103 -12.97 -2.64 10.24
C LEU A 103 -12.16 -3.93 10.27
N ARG A 104 -12.39 -4.78 9.26
CA ARG A 104 -11.47 -5.85 8.88
C ARG A 104 -11.17 -5.71 7.39
N CYS A 105 -9.91 -5.70 7.02
CA CYS A 105 -9.49 -5.70 5.63
C CYS A 105 -8.21 -6.51 5.50
N ALA A 106 -8.23 -7.50 4.63
CA ALA A 106 -7.06 -8.32 4.32
C ALA A 106 -7.18 -8.83 2.88
N GLY A 107 -6.05 -9.27 2.33
CA GLY A 107 -6.02 -9.69 0.95
C GLY A 107 -4.66 -10.14 0.47
N THR A 108 -4.51 -10.19 -0.84
CA THR A 108 -3.31 -10.62 -1.55
C THR A 108 -2.79 -9.54 -2.46
N ILE A 109 -1.48 -9.60 -2.71
CA ILE A 109 -0.76 -8.77 -3.65
C ILE A 109 -0.03 -9.72 -4.61
N SER A 110 -0.08 -9.45 -5.92
CA SER A 110 0.79 -10.12 -6.88
C SER A 110 1.40 -9.10 -7.83
N LEU A 111 2.63 -9.36 -8.28
CA LEU A 111 3.34 -8.54 -9.25
C LEU A 111 3.72 -9.41 -10.45
N GLU A 112 3.23 -9.01 -11.62
CA GLU A 112 3.48 -9.73 -12.87
C GLU A 112 3.97 -8.75 -13.93
N ASP A 113 5.02 -9.13 -14.66
CA ASP A 113 5.44 -8.37 -15.84
C ASP A 113 4.40 -8.53 -16.96
N ALA A 114 3.89 -7.42 -17.49
CA ALA A 114 2.79 -7.41 -18.46
C ALA A 114 3.21 -8.00 -19.82
N ALA A 115 4.44 -7.72 -20.23
CA ALA A 115 5.17 -8.26 -21.38
C ALA A 115 6.63 -7.75 -21.30
N PRO A 116 7.60 -8.33 -22.03
CA PRO A 116 8.98 -7.83 -22.03
C PRO A 116 9.04 -6.34 -22.40
N GLY A 117 9.52 -5.51 -21.46
CA GLY A 117 9.62 -4.06 -21.63
C GLY A 117 8.31 -3.27 -21.47
N ALA A 118 7.17 -3.93 -21.22
CA ALA A 118 5.87 -3.28 -21.03
C ALA A 118 5.60 -2.85 -19.57
N GLY A 119 6.49 -3.20 -18.65
CA GLY A 119 6.38 -2.89 -17.22
C GLY A 119 5.60 -3.96 -16.45
N THR A 120 5.04 -3.56 -15.31
CA THR A 120 4.45 -4.47 -14.32
C THR A 120 3.00 -4.12 -14.03
N VAL A 121 2.19 -5.15 -13.85
CA VAL A 121 0.88 -5.06 -13.22
C VAL A 121 1.02 -5.55 -11.77
N ARG A 122 0.79 -4.67 -10.81
CA ARG A 122 0.57 -5.06 -9.42
C ARG A 122 -0.92 -5.19 -9.21
N ARG A 123 -1.36 -6.37 -8.78
CA ARG A 123 -2.75 -6.67 -8.47
C ARG A 123 -2.92 -6.73 -6.96
N VAL A 124 -3.89 -6.00 -6.44
CA VAL A 124 -4.29 -6.02 -5.03
C VAL A 124 -5.73 -6.49 -4.95
N GLU A 125 -5.94 -7.66 -4.36
CA GLU A 125 -7.27 -8.25 -4.18
C GLU A 125 -7.54 -8.44 -2.70
N GLY A 126 -8.78 -8.28 -2.26
CA GLY A 126 -9.09 -8.44 -0.85
C GLY A 126 -10.56 -8.39 -0.50
N ASP A 127 -10.80 -8.57 0.79
CA ASP A 127 -12.10 -8.54 1.41
C ASP A 127 -12.13 -7.46 2.49
N LEU A 128 -12.94 -6.43 2.28
CA LEU A 128 -13.26 -5.39 3.24
C LEU A 128 -14.54 -5.75 3.99
N ARG A 129 -14.56 -5.64 5.31
CA ARG A 129 -15.79 -5.76 6.12
C ARG A 129 -15.90 -4.63 7.11
N LEU A 130 -17.04 -3.93 7.07
CA LEU A 130 -17.42 -2.93 8.06
C LEU A 130 -18.52 -3.44 8.98
N SER A 131 -18.29 -3.34 10.28
CA SER A 131 -19.25 -3.76 11.32
C SER A 131 -19.87 -2.55 11.98
N LEU A 132 -20.79 -1.87 11.28
CA LEU A 132 -21.44 -0.67 11.79
C LEU A 132 -22.48 -0.97 12.88
N PRO A 133 -22.75 -0.02 13.80
CA PRO A 133 -23.84 -0.12 14.77
C PRO A 133 -25.21 -0.39 14.12
N LEU A 134 -26.14 -0.96 14.87
CA LEU A 134 -27.46 -1.37 14.37
C LEU A 134 -28.20 -0.27 13.60
N TRP A 135 -28.15 0.96 14.10
CA TRP A 135 -28.80 2.12 13.48
C TRP A 135 -28.14 2.58 12.16
N ALA A 136 -26.88 2.19 11.91
CA ALA A 136 -26.12 2.50 10.70
C ALA A 136 -25.96 1.30 9.74
N ARG A 137 -26.38 0.09 10.15
CA ARG A 137 -26.28 -1.14 9.34
C ARG A 137 -26.80 -1.03 7.90
N PRO A 138 -27.92 -0.33 7.61
CA PRO A 138 -28.40 -0.18 6.24
C PRO A 138 -27.40 0.53 5.30
N MET A 139 -26.43 1.26 5.85
CA MET A 139 -25.43 2.01 5.09
C MET A 139 -24.12 1.23 4.90
N THR A 140 -23.95 0.07 5.53
CA THR A 140 -22.69 -0.70 5.53
C THR A 140 -22.15 -0.92 4.13
N GLY A 141 -22.97 -1.41 3.19
CA GLY A 141 -22.51 -1.67 1.81
C GLY A 141 -22.06 -0.41 1.07
N ARG A 142 -22.75 0.73 1.28
CA ARG A 142 -22.34 2.03 0.72
C ARG A 142 -21.04 2.53 1.34
N ALA A 143 -20.89 2.37 2.65
CA ALA A 143 -19.67 2.73 3.36
C ALA A 143 -18.48 1.88 2.90
N GLU A 144 -18.66 0.56 2.74
CA GLU A 144 -17.63 -0.33 2.19
C GLU A 144 -17.23 0.10 0.78
N GLY A 145 -18.21 0.41 -0.09
CA GLY A 145 -17.95 0.90 -1.43
C GLY A 145 -17.12 2.20 -1.45
N ALA A 146 -17.49 3.17 -0.61
CA ALA A 146 -16.74 4.43 -0.51
C ALA A 146 -15.29 4.24 -0.02
N VAL A 147 -15.06 3.30 0.90
CA VAL A 147 -13.70 2.95 1.34
C VAL A 147 -12.90 2.32 0.21
N VAL A 148 -13.48 1.36 -0.54
CA VAL A 148 -12.82 0.73 -1.69
C VAL A 148 -12.52 1.75 -2.79
N ASP A 149 -13.42 2.69 -3.06
CA ASP A 149 -13.18 3.77 -4.02
C ASP A 149 -12.05 4.70 -3.55
N GLY A 150 -12.01 5.01 -2.25
CA GLY A 150 -10.90 5.73 -1.64
C GLY A 150 -9.56 5.01 -1.82
N LEU A 151 -9.54 3.69 -1.58
CA LEU A 151 -8.37 2.84 -1.77
C LEU A 151 -7.89 2.84 -3.23
N ARG A 152 -8.81 2.76 -4.21
CA ARG A 152 -8.47 2.84 -5.64
C ARG A 152 -7.77 4.16 -5.99
N VAL A 153 -8.30 5.27 -5.50
CA VAL A 153 -7.72 6.60 -5.74
C VAL A 153 -6.33 6.69 -5.11
N PHE A 154 -6.19 6.22 -3.87
CA PHE A 154 -4.92 6.23 -3.16
C PHE A 154 -3.85 5.37 -3.88
N LEU A 155 -4.15 4.10 -4.15
CA LEU A 155 -3.23 3.19 -4.84
C LEU A 155 -2.87 3.69 -6.25
N GLY A 156 -3.81 4.29 -6.98
CA GLY A 156 -3.50 4.92 -8.27
C GLY A 156 -2.48 6.05 -8.14
N ALA A 157 -2.53 6.81 -7.05
CA ALA A 157 -1.63 7.93 -6.79
C ALA A 157 -0.23 7.51 -6.29
N GLU A 158 -0.08 6.32 -5.71
CA GLU A 158 1.22 5.76 -5.32
C GLU A 158 2.15 5.52 -6.52
N VAL A 159 1.58 5.10 -7.66
CA VAL A 159 2.33 4.64 -8.85
C VAL A 159 3.43 5.61 -9.26
N PRO A 160 3.16 6.89 -9.59
CA PRO A 160 4.21 7.83 -10.00
C PRO A 160 5.24 8.08 -8.90
N VAL A 161 4.86 8.00 -7.63
CA VAL A 161 5.76 8.22 -6.49
C VAL A 161 6.73 7.03 -6.34
N ALA A 162 6.22 5.81 -6.40
CA ALA A 162 7.02 4.60 -6.37
C ALA A 162 7.97 4.50 -7.57
N GLU A 163 7.54 4.90 -8.77
CA GLU A 163 8.43 4.96 -9.94
C GLU A 163 9.58 5.96 -9.74
N ALA A 164 9.28 7.14 -9.18
CA ALA A 164 10.31 8.13 -8.90
C ALA A 164 11.33 7.62 -7.86
N PHE A 165 10.85 6.93 -6.83
CA PHE A 165 11.70 6.30 -5.82
C PHE A 165 12.63 5.24 -6.42
N ILE A 166 12.10 4.35 -7.28
CA ILE A 166 12.89 3.34 -8.00
C ILE A 166 13.98 4.00 -8.84
N ASP A 167 13.64 5.06 -9.58
CA ASP A 167 14.59 5.79 -10.41
C ASP A 167 15.70 6.44 -9.61
N GLN A 168 15.37 7.02 -8.45
CA GLN A 168 16.35 7.62 -7.55
C GLN A 168 17.32 6.56 -7.01
N LYS A 169 16.82 5.41 -6.54
CA LYS A 169 17.65 4.29 -6.07
C LYS A 169 18.61 3.81 -7.15
N ARG A 170 18.13 3.62 -8.38
CA ARG A 170 18.95 3.14 -9.52
C ARG A 170 20.04 4.15 -9.88
N ARG A 171 19.76 5.45 -9.88
CA ARG A 171 20.77 6.50 -10.09
C ARG A 171 21.83 6.49 -8.99
N GLY A 172 21.40 6.38 -7.72
CA GLY A 172 22.30 6.30 -6.57
C GLY A 172 23.23 5.08 -6.64
N ALA A 173 22.70 3.91 -6.99
CA ALA A 173 23.50 2.68 -7.15
C ALA A 173 24.51 2.81 -8.30
N ARG A 174 24.13 3.44 -9.42
CA ARG A 174 25.04 3.66 -10.56
C ARG A 174 26.16 4.65 -10.22
N ALA A 175 25.86 5.70 -9.47
CA ALA A 175 26.86 6.70 -9.05
C ALA A 175 27.88 6.14 -8.03
N ARG A 176 27.49 5.11 -7.25
CA ARG A 176 28.37 4.42 -6.29
C ARG A 176 29.26 3.35 -6.91
N ARG A 177 29.01 2.93 -8.16
CA ARG A 177 29.93 2.04 -8.88
C ARG A 177 31.16 2.83 -9.32
N PRO A 178 32.38 2.45 -8.92
CA PRO A 178 33.58 3.09 -9.45
C PRO A 178 33.60 2.93 -10.98
N PRO A 179 34.09 3.93 -11.72
CA PRO A 179 34.19 3.82 -13.17
C PRO A 179 35.09 2.62 -13.54
N LEU A 180 34.76 1.94 -14.64
CA LEU A 180 35.48 0.75 -15.14
C LEU A 180 36.98 0.95 -15.43
N TRP A 181 37.47 2.19 -15.34
CA TRP A 181 38.87 2.57 -15.57
C TRP A 181 39.63 2.98 -14.29
N ALA A 182 39.00 2.96 -13.11
CA ALA A 182 39.72 3.22 -11.86
C ALA A 182 40.65 2.03 -11.51
N PRO A 183 41.95 2.26 -11.21
CA PRO A 183 42.83 1.21 -10.77
C PRO A 183 42.44 0.71 -9.35
N PRO A 184 42.81 -0.55 -9.00
CA PRO A 184 42.46 -1.18 -7.73
C PRO A 184 43.05 -0.47 -6.50
#